data_AF-A0A1C7LXT8-F1
#
_entry.id   AF-A0A1C7LXT8-F1
#
_cell.length_a   1.000
_cell.length_b   1.000
_cell.length_c   1.000
_cell.angle_alpha   90.00
_cell.angle_beta   90.00
_cell.angle_gamma   90.00
#
_symmetry.space_group_name_H-M   'P 1'
#
loop_
_entity.id
_entity.type
_entity.pdbx_description
1 polymer ?
#
loop_
_entity_poly.entity_id
_entity_poly.type
_entity_poly.pdbx_seq_one_letter_code
_entity_poly.pdbx_strand_id
1 'polypeptide(L)'
;MLMMRNWTRCILGIVGLCPMVLSFLEGQLPSARLRELDETLSDTSSLFRSVTEEGLLTNTTFLIQTESGLAEMHWRAGELRAKTHTATTTIKEFKALMNGLSHKISLLSAEVKDLRAAISTTSAKERDKLLGRQVPPNNDTTLPLGCEIGTRLSTGHSVHALSHIITSQPVQDSLFLAFRILRLLLPNIHILIIILLRDMSCAYLWMLRIHCRMMEIAMINLTGRS
;
A
#
# COMPACT_ATOMS: atom_id res chain seq x y z
N MET A 1 31.05 4.88 -35.42
CA MET A 1 31.37 5.35 -34.05
C MET A 1 30.25 6.17 -33.40
N LEU A 2 29.60 7.13 -34.08
CA LEU A 2 28.56 7.98 -33.47
C LEU A 2 27.36 7.19 -32.90
N MET A 3 26.97 6.08 -33.53
CA MET A 3 25.87 5.22 -33.08
C MET A 3 26.14 4.53 -31.73
N MET A 4 27.40 4.23 -31.42
CA MET A 4 27.82 3.61 -30.15
C MET A 4 27.74 4.60 -28.97
N ARG A 5 28.00 5.90 -29.22
CA ARG A 5 27.97 6.97 -28.20
C ARG A 5 26.57 7.32 -27.70
N ASN A 6 25.52 7.08 -28.48
CA ASN A 6 24.15 7.39 -28.07
C ASN A 6 23.55 6.28 -27.19
N TRP A 7 23.95 5.03 -27.42
CA TRP A 7 23.44 3.87 -26.68
C TRP A 7 23.89 3.84 -25.21
N THR A 8 25.12 4.25 -24.93
CA THR A 8 25.64 4.33 -23.56
C THR A 8 24.85 5.31 -22.69
N ARG A 9 24.30 6.39 -23.27
CA ARG A 9 23.46 7.36 -22.55
C ARG A 9 22.11 6.76 -22.14
N CYS A 10 21.51 5.92 -22.99
CA CYS A 10 20.26 5.24 -22.66
C CYS A 10 20.45 4.21 -21.53
N ILE A 11 21.52 3.40 -21.61
CA ILE A 11 21.83 2.43 -20.55
C ILE A 11 22.05 3.15 -19.22
N LEU A 12 22.83 4.23 -19.22
CA LEU A 12 23.12 4.99 -18.00
C LEU A 12 21.85 5.60 -17.39
N GLY A 13 20.91 6.08 -18.23
CA GLY A 13 19.61 6.56 -17.78
C GLY A 13 18.75 5.48 -17.14
N ILE A 14 18.65 4.29 -17.76
CA ILE A 14 17.87 3.17 -17.21
C ILE A 14 18.48 2.66 -15.90
N VAL A 15 19.80 2.52 -15.85
CA VAL A 15 20.51 2.09 -14.63
C VAL A 15 20.30 3.09 -13.50
N GLY A 16 20.27 4.41 -13.79
CA GLY A 16 19.98 5.44 -12.80
C GLY A 16 18.53 5.44 -12.28
N LEU A 17 17.56 5.06 -13.11
CA LEU A 17 16.13 4.96 -12.72
C LEU A 17 15.82 3.68 -11.93
N CYS A 18 16.58 2.61 -12.17
CA CYS A 18 16.38 1.31 -11.53
C CYS A 18 16.31 1.36 -9.98
N PRO A 19 17.26 1.99 -9.25
CA PRO A 19 17.20 2.01 -7.78
C PRO A 19 15.98 2.75 -7.24
N MET A 20 15.53 3.82 -7.90
CA MET A 20 14.33 4.56 -7.50
C MET A 20 13.08 3.67 -7.59
N VAL A 21 12.98 2.87 -8.65
CA VAL A 21 11.89 1.91 -8.83
C VAL A 21 11.98 0.78 -7.81
N LEU A 22 13.19 0.25 -7.54
CA LEU A 22 13.38 -0.81 -6.56
C LEU A 22 13.01 -0.36 -5.14
N SER A 23 13.49 0.80 -4.67
CA SER A 23 13.11 1.33 -3.36
C SER A 23 11.61 1.60 -3.25
N PHE A 24 10.98 2.04 -4.33
CA PHE A 24 9.53 2.20 -4.37
C PHE A 24 8.79 0.86 -4.29
N LEU A 25 9.26 -0.16 -5.02
CA LEU A 25 8.68 -1.50 -4.97
C LEU A 25 8.84 -2.12 -3.58
N GLU A 26 9.98 -1.92 -2.92
CA GLU A 26 10.24 -2.40 -1.55
C GLU A 26 9.23 -1.83 -0.56
N GLY A 27 8.88 -0.54 -0.67
CA GLY A 27 7.84 0.08 0.14
C GLY A 27 6.42 -0.41 -0.16
N GLN A 28 6.18 -1.01 -1.33
CA GLN A 28 4.87 -1.56 -1.74
C GLN A 28 4.81 -3.09 -1.64
N LEU A 29 5.85 -3.73 -1.10
CA LEU A 29 5.81 -5.16 -0.89
C LEU A 29 4.64 -5.52 0.04
N PRO A 30 3.93 -6.64 -0.22
CA PRO A 30 2.87 -7.12 0.66
C PRO A 30 3.38 -7.32 2.07
N SER A 31 4.65 -7.67 2.24
CA SER A 31 5.26 -7.85 3.55
C SER A 31 5.18 -6.57 4.39
N ALA A 32 5.46 -5.41 3.79
CA ALA A 32 5.35 -4.12 4.46
C ALA A 32 3.89 -3.78 4.80
N ARG A 33 2.97 -3.98 3.85
CA ARG A 33 1.53 -3.73 4.05
C ARG A 33 0.88 -4.68 5.05
N LEU A 34 1.28 -5.95 5.05
CA LEU A 34 0.82 -6.96 5.98
C LEU A 34 1.32 -6.65 7.39
N ARG A 35 2.56 -6.16 7.53
CA ARG A 35 3.09 -5.68 8.80
C ARG A 35 2.31 -4.48 9.33
N GLU A 36 1.98 -3.50 8.49
CA GLU A 36 1.14 -2.36 8.87
C GLU A 36 -0.26 -2.81 9.32
N LEU A 37 -0.85 -3.78 8.62
CA LEU A 37 -2.14 -4.38 8.99
C LEU A 37 -2.06 -5.09 10.35
N ASP A 38 -1.03 -5.90 10.57
CA ASP A 38 -0.81 -6.61 11.84
C ASP A 38 -0.65 -5.64 13.02
N GLU A 39 0.13 -4.58 12.82
CA GLU A 39 0.33 -3.53 13.82
C GLU A 39 -0.99 -2.82 14.15
N THR A 40 -1.77 -2.46 13.13
CA THR A 40 -3.09 -1.83 13.32
C THR A 40 -4.08 -2.77 14.02
N LEU A 41 -4.07 -4.06 13.70
CA LEU A 41 -4.90 -5.07 14.36
C LEU A 41 -4.51 -5.24 15.83
N SER A 42 -3.21 -5.34 16.11
CA SER A 42 -2.67 -5.43 17.47
C SER A 42 -3.06 -4.22 18.31
N ASP A 43 -2.93 -3.01 17.76
CA ASP A 43 -3.35 -1.77 18.41
C ASP A 43 -4.86 -1.72 18.68
N THR A 44 -5.66 -2.19 17.72
CA THR A 44 -7.13 -2.20 17.88
C THR A 44 -7.55 -3.20 18.96
N SER A 45 -6.89 -4.36 19.02
CA SER A 45 -7.11 -5.38 20.05
C SER A 45 -6.72 -4.89 21.45
N SER A 46 -5.58 -4.22 21.58
CA SER A 46 -5.14 -3.66 22.85
C SER A 46 -6.08 -2.55 23.34
N LEU A 47 -6.54 -1.68 22.44
CA LEU A 47 -7.50 -0.62 22.73
C LEU A 47 -8.87 -1.20 23.15
N PHE A 48 -9.37 -2.21 22.43
CA PHE A 48 -10.62 -2.89 22.77
C PHE A 48 -10.56 -3.54 24.16
N ARG A 49 -9.44 -4.22 24.46
CA ARG A 49 -9.21 -4.85 25.75
C ARG A 49 -9.15 -3.83 26.89
N SER A 50 -8.41 -2.73 26.70
CA SER A 50 -8.35 -1.63 27.68
C SER A 50 -9.73 -1.04 27.98
N VAL A 51 -10.53 -0.76 26.94
CA VAL A 51 -11.88 -0.20 27.09
C VAL A 51 -12.83 -1.18 27.78
N THR A 52 -12.64 -2.49 27.56
CA THR A 52 -13.42 -3.55 28.21
C THR A 52 -13.03 -3.69 29.69
N GLU A 53 -11.73 -3.65 30.01
CA GLU A 53 -11.20 -3.70 31.37
C GLU A 53 -11.63 -2.48 32.20
N GLU A 54 -11.76 -1.30 31.58
CA GLU A 54 -12.33 -0.09 32.20
C GLU A 54 -13.84 -0.20 32.51
N GLY A 55 -14.53 -1.25 32.04
CA GLY A 55 -15.97 -1.43 32.23
C GLY A 55 -16.81 -0.40 31.47
N LEU A 56 -16.22 0.31 30.51
CA LEU A 56 -16.85 1.42 29.80
C LEU A 56 -17.92 0.93 28.80
N LEU A 57 -17.75 -0.29 28.28
CA LEU A 57 -18.69 -0.94 27.38
C LEU A 57 -19.56 -1.91 28.17
N THR A 58 -20.69 -1.44 28.70
CA THR A 58 -21.67 -2.27 29.41
C THR A 58 -22.54 -3.11 28.49
N ASN A 59 -22.56 -2.82 27.18
CA ASN A 59 -23.38 -3.56 26.22
C ASN A 59 -22.66 -4.85 25.77
N THR A 60 -23.10 -5.99 26.32
CA THR A 60 -22.59 -7.32 26.01
C THR A 60 -22.73 -7.69 24.53
N THR A 61 -23.79 -7.24 23.85
CA THR A 61 -23.99 -7.55 22.42
C THR A 61 -22.94 -6.87 21.53
N PHE A 62 -22.56 -5.64 21.86
CA PHE A 62 -21.51 -4.90 21.15
C PHE A 62 -20.13 -5.53 21.38
N LEU A 63 -19.85 -5.99 22.60
CA LEU A 63 -18.60 -6.69 22.93
C LEU A 63 -18.46 -7.97 22.10
N ILE A 64 -19.48 -8.84 22.10
CA ILE A 64 -19.46 -10.10 21.34
C ILE A 64 -19.30 -9.84 19.83
N GLN A 65 -19.99 -8.84 19.28
CA GLN A 65 -19.87 -8.49 17.87
C GLN A 65 -18.47 -7.97 17.52
N THR A 66 -17.91 -7.10 18.36
CA THR A 66 -16.57 -6.52 18.13
C THR A 66 -15.49 -7.58 18.25
N GLU A 67 -15.58 -8.44 19.27
CA GLU A 67 -14.64 -9.55 19.49
C GLU A 67 -14.70 -10.56 18.33
N SER A 68 -15.90 -10.94 17.89
CA SER A 68 -16.08 -11.83 16.75
C SER A 68 -15.52 -11.24 15.45
N GLY A 69 -15.75 -9.94 15.21
CA GLY A 69 -15.18 -9.23 14.06
C GLY A 69 -13.65 -9.18 14.10
N LEU A 70 -13.07 -8.91 15.28
CA LEU A 70 -11.62 -8.87 15.47
C LEU A 70 -10.99 -10.26 15.22
N ALA A 71 -11.63 -11.32 15.72
CA ALA A 71 -11.20 -12.70 15.50
C ALA A 71 -11.24 -13.08 14.01
N GLU A 72 -12.30 -12.68 13.30
CA GLU A 72 -12.41 -12.90 11.85
C GLU A 72 -11.31 -12.17 11.08
N MET A 73 -11.02 -10.91 11.41
CA MET A 73 -9.95 -10.17 10.75
C MET A 73 -8.56 -10.77 11.03
N HIS A 74 -8.31 -11.23 12.25
CA HIS A 74 -7.08 -11.97 12.59
C HIS A 74 -6.95 -13.26 11.79
N TRP A 75 -8.04 -14.02 11.64
CA TRP A 75 -8.06 -15.24 10.83
C TRP A 75 -7.73 -14.93 9.36
N ARG A 76 -8.38 -13.93 8.76
CA ARG A 76 -8.13 -13.49 7.37
C ARG A 76 -6.70 -12.99 7.18
N ALA A 77 -6.15 -12.24 8.14
CA ALA A 77 -4.76 -11.80 8.11
C ALA A 77 -3.79 -13.00 8.17
N GLY A 78 -4.09 -14.00 8.98
CA GLY A 78 -3.33 -15.26 9.04
C GLY A 78 -3.35 -16.02 7.71
N GLU A 79 -4.51 -16.11 7.05
CA GLU A 79 -4.64 -16.74 5.73
C GLU A 79 -3.82 -15.99 4.66
N LEU A 80 -3.84 -14.66 4.67
CA LEU A 80 -3.02 -13.81 3.79
C LEU A 80 -1.52 -14.00 4.05
N ARG A 81 -1.11 -14.11 5.32
CA ARG A 81 0.27 -14.38 5.71
C ARG A 81 0.72 -15.76 5.21
N ALA A 82 -0.09 -16.79 5.41
CA ALA A 82 0.20 -18.14 4.92
C ALA A 82 0.37 -18.16 3.39
N LYS A 83 -0.54 -17.53 2.65
CA LYS A 83 -0.44 -17.41 1.18
C LYS A 83 0.81 -16.66 0.74
N THR A 84 1.21 -15.63 1.49
CA THR A 84 2.43 -14.86 1.22
C THR A 84 3.69 -15.71 1.48
N HIS A 85 3.74 -16.51 2.55
CA HIS A 85 4.89 -17.37 2.83
C HIS A 85 5.01 -18.58 1.88
N THR A 86 3.90 -19.14 1.42
CA THR A 86 3.92 -20.26 0.47
C THR A 86 4.46 -19.83 -0.90
N ALA A 87 4.41 -18.54 -1.22
CA ALA A 87 4.64 -18.09 -2.57
C ALA A 87 6.13 -17.79 -2.88
N THR A 88 7.07 -17.91 -1.93
CA THR A 88 8.49 -17.42 -1.88
C THR A 88 9.37 -17.41 -3.15
N THR A 89 8.94 -17.99 -4.26
CA THR A 89 9.43 -17.69 -5.61
C THR A 89 9.01 -16.28 -6.09
N THR A 90 9.79 -15.27 -5.71
CA THR A 90 9.69 -13.82 -6.01
C THR A 90 8.87 -13.37 -7.24
N ILE A 91 9.01 -14.01 -8.39
CA ILE A 91 8.29 -13.62 -9.63
C ILE A 91 6.84 -14.14 -9.68
N LYS A 92 6.58 -15.34 -9.17
CA LYS A 92 5.21 -15.88 -9.07
C LYS A 92 4.43 -15.18 -7.96
N GLU A 93 5.12 -14.76 -6.88
CA GLU A 93 4.56 -13.90 -5.83
C GLU A 93 4.08 -12.59 -6.39
N PHE A 94 4.95 -11.88 -7.10
CA PHE A 94 4.62 -10.57 -7.66
C PHE A 94 3.42 -10.64 -8.61
N LYS A 95 3.34 -11.69 -9.44
CA LYS A 95 2.23 -11.90 -10.37
C LYS A 95 0.92 -12.26 -9.65
N ALA A 96 0.96 -13.08 -8.61
CA ALA A 96 -0.21 -13.37 -7.77
C ALA A 96 -0.63 -12.15 -6.93
N LEU A 97 0.35 -11.33 -6.52
CA LEU A 97 0.17 -10.06 -5.82
C LEU A 97 -0.70 -9.08 -6.60
N MET A 98 -0.36 -8.92 -7.88
CA MET A 98 -1.04 -8.03 -8.81
C MET A 98 -2.46 -8.50 -9.12
N ASN A 99 -2.78 -9.77 -8.87
CA ASN A 99 -4.09 -10.35 -9.16
C ASN A 99 -5.15 -10.10 -8.08
N GLY A 100 -4.90 -9.18 -7.13
CA GLY A 100 -5.91 -8.69 -6.20
C GLY A 100 -5.60 -8.93 -4.72
N LEU A 101 -4.44 -9.52 -4.39
CA LEU A 101 -4.02 -9.68 -2.99
C LEU A 101 -3.81 -8.33 -2.31
N SER A 102 -3.15 -7.39 -3.01
CA SER A 102 -2.96 -6.01 -2.52
C SER A 102 -4.29 -5.29 -2.27
N HIS A 103 -5.29 -5.52 -3.12
CA HIS A 103 -6.63 -4.96 -2.93
C HIS A 103 -7.32 -5.57 -1.70
N LYS A 104 -7.22 -6.89 -1.50
CA LYS A 104 -7.78 -7.56 -0.32
C LYS A 104 -7.12 -7.08 0.99
N ILE A 105 -5.80 -6.92 1.01
CA ILE A 105 -5.08 -6.38 2.17
C ILE A 105 -5.53 -4.94 2.45
N SER A 106 -5.67 -4.11 1.40
CA SER A 106 -6.13 -2.72 1.55
C SER A 106 -7.56 -2.64 2.06
N LEU A 107 -8.44 -3.50 1.56
CA LEU A 107 -9.83 -3.59 2.02
C LEU A 107 -9.89 -4.00 3.48
N LEU A 108 -9.14 -5.03 3.87
CA LEU A 108 -9.09 -5.50 5.27
C LEU A 108 -8.51 -4.42 6.19
N SER A 109 -7.49 -3.68 5.74
CA SER A 109 -6.93 -2.55 6.50
C SER A 109 -7.95 -1.42 6.69
N ALA A 110 -8.77 -1.11 5.68
CA ALA A 110 -9.86 -0.15 5.81
C ALA A 110 -10.91 -0.64 6.82
N GLU A 111 -11.30 -1.92 6.75
CA GLU A 111 -12.26 -2.53 7.67
C GLU A 111 -11.78 -2.47 9.14
N VAL A 112 -10.49 -2.74 9.40
CA VAL A 112 -9.88 -2.61 10.73
C VAL A 112 -9.93 -1.15 11.21
N LYS A 113 -9.64 -0.19 10.34
CA LYS A 113 -9.66 1.24 10.68
C LYS A 113 -11.07 1.72 11.00
N ASP A 114 -12.07 1.25 10.26
CA ASP A 114 -13.48 1.54 10.51
C ASP A 114 -13.93 0.95 11.86
N LEU A 115 -13.52 -0.29 12.17
CA LEU A 115 -13.79 -0.91 13.46
C LEU A 115 -13.13 -0.13 14.60
N ARG A 116 -11.88 0.30 14.44
CA ARG A 116 -11.17 1.14 15.41
C ARG A 116 -11.89 2.48 15.64
N ALA A 117 -12.39 3.10 14.57
CA ALA A 117 -13.18 4.34 14.66
C ALA A 117 -14.51 4.09 15.39
N ALA A 118 -15.19 2.98 15.13
CA ALA A 118 -16.43 2.60 15.82
C ALA A 118 -16.20 2.37 17.33
N ILE A 119 -15.11 1.70 17.71
CA ILE A 119 -14.75 1.49 19.12
C ILE A 119 -14.44 2.83 19.78
N SER A 120 -13.65 3.68 19.13
CA SER A 120 -13.23 4.98 19.67
C SER A 120 -14.43 5.93 19.87
N THR A 121 -15.35 5.98 18.90
CA THR A 121 -16.56 6.83 18.99
C THR A 121 -17.53 6.33 20.05
N THR A 122 -17.70 5.00 20.16
CA THR A 122 -18.55 4.40 21.20
C THR A 122 -17.96 4.64 22.59
N SER A 123 -16.64 4.44 22.76
CA SER A 123 -15.93 4.73 24.00
C SER A 123 -16.06 6.22 24.41
N ALA A 124 -15.84 7.16 23.48
CA ALA A 124 -15.98 8.58 23.75
C ALA A 124 -17.40 8.95 24.19
N LYS A 125 -18.42 8.39 23.53
CA LYS A 125 -19.83 8.62 23.85
C LYS A 125 -20.20 8.09 25.24
N GLU A 126 -19.68 6.93 25.64
CA GLU A 126 -19.93 6.40 26.98
C GLU A 126 -19.19 7.20 28.06
N ARG A 127 -17.95 7.67 27.79
CA ARG A 127 -17.25 8.59 28.71
C ARG A 127 -18.02 9.89 28.92
N ASP A 128 -18.58 10.46 27.86
CA ASP A 128 -19.39 11.69 27.94
C ASP A 128 -20.65 11.49 28.79
N LYS A 129 -21.32 10.33 28.67
CA LYS A 129 -22.47 9.99 29.52
C LYS A 129 -22.10 9.87 31.01
N LEU A 130 -20.92 9.36 31.32
CA LEU A 130 -20.45 9.23 32.70
C LEU A 130 -20.14 10.61 33.31
N LEU A 131 -19.50 11.50 32.54
CA LEU A 131 -19.21 12.87 32.96
C LEU A 131 -20.49 13.72 33.08
N GLY A 132 -21.39 13.63 32.11
CA GLY A 132 -22.65 14.39 32.10
C GLY A 132 -23.62 14.01 33.23
N ARG A 133 -23.49 12.82 33.81
CA ARG A 133 -24.34 12.38 34.93
C ARG A 133 -23.85 12.91 36.29
N GLN A 134 -22.63 13.45 36.37
CA GLN A 134 -22.05 13.98 37.61
C GLN A 134 -22.23 15.48 37.81
N VAL A 135 -22.84 16.21 36.87
CA VAL A 135 -23.19 17.61 37.09
C VAL A 135 -24.64 17.69 37.60
N PRO A 136 -24.88 17.78 38.91
CA PRO A 136 -26.19 18.18 39.39
C PRO A 136 -26.50 19.58 38.83
N PRO A 137 -27.75 19.85 38.41
CA PRO A 137 -28.17 21.19 38.06
C PRO A 137 -28.08 22.05 39.32
N ASN A 138 -26.95 22.73 39.52
CA ASN A 138 -26.89 23.85 40.43
C ASN A 138 -27.55 25.02 39.69
N ASN A 139 -28.84 25.15 39.96
CA ASN A 139 -29.58 26.39 39.87
C ASN A 139 -28.74 27.49 40.54
N ASP A 140 -28.74 28.69 39.99
CA ASP A 140 -28.06 29.88 40.50
C ASP A 140 -26.63 30.07 40.00
N THR A 141 -26.45 30.48 38.74
CA THR A 141 -25.68 31.69 38.43
C THR A 141 -26.09 32.20 37.05
N THR A 142 -26.94 33.22 37.07
CA THR A 142 -27.16 34.16 35.97
C THR A 142 -25.83 34.83 35.61
N LEU A 143 -25.18 34.42 34.53
CA LEU A 143 -24.17 35.24 33.85
C LEU A 143 -24.44 35.27 32.34
N PRO A 144 -24.55 36.46 31.74
CA PRO A 144 -24.88 36.63 30.34
C PRO A 144 -23.61 36.68 29.49
N LEU A 145 -23.81 36.36 28.20
CA LEU A 145 -22.90 36.54 27.06
C LEU A 145 -21.71 35.56 26.91
N GLY A 146 -21.86 34.71 25.89
CA GLY A 146 -21.10 35.00 24.67
C GLY A 146 -20.05 33.97 24.25
N CYS A 147 -20.48 32.78 23.84
CA CYS A 147 -20.03 32.18 22.58
C CYS A 147 -20.88 30.96 22.25
N GLU A 148 -22.05 31.21 21.65
CA GLU A 148 -22.74 30.21 20.85
C GLU A 148 -21.91 29.95 19.59
N ILE A 149 -21.02 28.96 19.64
CA ILE A 149 -20.64 28.21 18.44
C ILE A 149 -21.54 26.98 18.44
N GLY A 150 -22.69 27.15 17.79
CA GLY A 150 -23.67 26.10 17.61
C GLY A 150 -23.15 25.02 16.69
N THR A 151 -22.91 23.84 17.25
CA THR A 151 -23.04 22.56 16.54
C THR A 151 -24.09 21.71 17.23
N ARG A 152 -25.35 22.15 17.17
CA ARG A 152 -26.50 21.24 17.26
C ARG A 152 -26.61 20.53 15.91
N LEU A 153 -25.87 19.44 15.75
CA LEU A 153 -26.17 18.47 14.70
C LEU A 153 -27.15 17.45 15.28
N SER A 154 -28.42 17.69 14.95
CA SER A 154 -29.57 16.87 15.31
C SER A 154 -29.39 15.43 14.82
N THR A 155 -29.60 14.53 15.77
CA THR A 155 -29.70 13.08 15.65
C THR A 155 -30.74 12.66 14.61
N GLY A 156 -30.39 11.66 13.80
CA GLY A 156 -31.34 10.81 13.08
C GLY A 156 -31.05 10.70 11.59
N HIS A 157 -30.50 9.57 11.17
CA HIS A 157 -30.40 9.13 9.76
C HIS A 157 -29.40 9.86 8.84
N SER A 158 -28.12 9.98 9.21
CA SER A 158 -27.04 10.09 8.19
C SER A 158 -25.60 9.94 8.72
N VAL A 159 -25.34 9.09 9.71
CA VAL A 159 -23.95 8.91 10.22
C VAL A 159 -23.09 8.07 9.24
N HIS A 160 -23.72 7.40 8.27
CA HIS A 160 -23.01 6.72 7.17
C HIS A 160 -22.41 7.68 6.13
N ALA A 161 -22.80 8.95 6.09
CA ALA A 161 -22.32 9.89 5.06
C ALA A 161 -21.10 10.74 5.49
N LEU A 162 -20.84 10.88 6.80
CA LEU A 162 -19.80 11.78 7.32
C LEU A 162 -18.49 11.07 7.74
N SER A 163 -18.47 9.74 7.85
CA SER A 163 -17.21 8.99 8.00
C SER A 163 -16.37 8.97 6.72
N HIS A 164 -16.96 9.31 5.58
CA HIS A 164 -16.29 9.27 4.27
C HIS A 164 -15.36 10.46 3.98
N ILE A 165 -15.33 11.50 4.84
CA ILE A 165 -14.67 12.78 4.52
C ILE A 165 -13.36 13.01 5.29
N ILE A 166 -13.08 12.30 6.41
CA ILE A 166 -11.94 12.62 7.29
C ILE A 166 -10.80 11.59 7.26
N THR A 167 -10.93 10.45 6.57
CA THR A 167 -9.76 9.62 6.26
C THR A 167 -9.09 10.16 5.00
N SER A 168 -8.22 11.15 5.19
CA SER A 168 -7.30 11.62 4.16
C SER A 168 -6.42 10.45 3.69
N GLN A 169 -6.89 9.72 2.67
CA GLN A 169 -6.15 8.74 1.88
C GLN A 169 -5.89 9.22 0.43
N PRO A 170 -5.59 10.51 0.15
CA PRO A 170 -5.23 10.89 -1.22
C PRO A 170 -3.95 10.16 -1.69
N VAL A 171 -3.15 9.64 -0.75
CA VAL A 171 -1.94 8.87 -1.06
C VAL A 171 -2.26 7.46 -1.55
N GLN A 172 -3.26 6.74 -1.01
CA GLN A 172 -3.63 5.41 -1.54
C GLN A 172 -4.23 5.51 -2.93
N ASP A 173 -5.07 6.51 -3.21
CA ASP A 173 -5.70 6.65 -4.51
C ASP A 173 -4.67 6.99 -5.60
N SER A 174 -3.73 7.87 -5.27
CA SER A 174 -2.60 8.21 -6.14
C SER A 174 -1.71 6.99 -6.40
N LEU A 175 -1.48 6.16 -5.38
CA LEU A 175 -0.72 4.92 -5.50
C LEU A 175 -1.45 3.86 -6.32
N PHE A 176 -2.77 3.74 -6.16
CA PHE A 176 -3.58 2.81 -6.94
C PHE A 176 -3.59 3.20 -8.41
N LEU A 177 -3.70 4.51 -8.70
CA LEU A 177 -3.57 5.04 -10.05
C LEU A 177 -2.17 4.77 -10.61
N ALA A 178 -1.11 5.05 -9.84
CA ALA A 178 0.28 4.77 -10.23
C ALA A 178 0.52 3.28 -10.50
N PHE A 179 -0.05 2.40 -9.67
CA PHE A 179 0.05 0.95 -9.85
C PHE A 179 -0.74 0.48 -11.07
N ARG A 180 -1.90 1.07 -11.33
CA ARG A 180 -2.72 0.79 -12.52
C ARG A 180 -2.00 1.26 -13.80
N ILE A 181 -1.37 2.43 -13.76
CA ILE A 181 -0.51 2.95 -14.82
C ILE A 181 0.72 2.05 -15.00
N LEU A 182 1.40 1.66 -13.91
CA LEU A 182 2.55 0.75 -13.95
C LEU A 182 2.17 -0.62 -14.52
N ARG A 183 1.00 -1.15 -14.16
CA ARG A 183 0.46 -2.41 -14.70
C ARG A 183 0.13 -2.31 -16.19
N LEU A 184 -0.33 -1.16 -16.65
CA LEU A 184 -0.54 -0.88 -18.09
C LEU A 184 0.79 -0.68 -18.83
N LEU A 185 1.82 -0.18 -18.14
CA LEU A 185 3.16 0.00 -18.69
C LEU A 185 4.00 -1.28 -18.66
N LEU A 186 3.77 -2.20 -17.72
CA LEU A 186 4.52 -3.45 -17.59
C LEU A 186 4.57 -4.32 -18.86
N PRO A 187 3.47 -4.55 -19.60
CA PRO A 187 3.54 -5.29 -20.87
C PRO A 187 4.34 -4.50 -21.92
N ASN A 188 4.24 -3.18 -21.92
CA ASN A 188 5.02 -2.31 -22.81
C ASN A 188 6.51 -2.33 -22.44
N ILE A 189 6.86 -2.41 -21.16
CA ILE A 189 8.24 -2.60 -20.69
C ILE A 189 8.77 -3.96 -21.14
N HIS A 190 7.97 -5.02 -21.05
CA HIS A 190 8.37 -6.34 -21.55
C HIS A 190 8.62 -6.33 -23.06
N ILE A 191 7.75 -5.68 -23.83
CA ILE A 191 7.92 -5.47 -25.27
C ILE A 191 9.18 -4.64 -25.53
N LEU A 192 9.40 -3.57 -24.76
CA LEU A 192 10.59 -2.72 -24.87
C LEU A 192 11.86 -3.52 -24.56
N ILE A 193 11.86 -4.36 -23.53
CA ILE A 193 12.98 -5.24 -23.18
C ILE A 193 13.23 -6.25 -24.30
N ILE A 194 12.19 -6.83 -24.89
CA ILE A 194 12.32 -7.76 -26.03
C ILE A 194 12.90 -7.04 -27.25
N ILE A 195 12.42 -5.82 -27.56
CA ILE A 195 12.95 -4.99 -28.65
C ILE A 195 14.43 -4.65 -28.38
N LEU A 196 14.75 -4.23 -27.15
CA LEU A 196 16.13 -3.93 -26.74
C LEU A 196 17.03 -5.16 -26.83
N LEU A 197 16.57 -6.34 -26.43
CA LEU A 197 17.33 -7.60 -26.53
C LEU A 197 17.55 -8.00 -27.98
N ARG A 198 16.56 -7.81 -28.85
CA ARG A 198 16.67 -8.07 -30.29
C ARG A 198 17.66 -7.12 -30.95
N ASP A 199 17.59 -5.83 -30.64
CA ASP A 199 18.52 -4.83 -31.15
C ASP A 199 19.94 -5.07 -30.63
N MET A 200 20.10 -5.44 -29.36
CA MET A 200 21.39 -5.85 -28.80
C MET A 200 21.98 -7.07 -29.52
N SER A 201 21.15 -8.07 -29.82
CA SER A 201 21.59 -9.27 -30.53
C SER A 201 22.04 -8.94 -31.95
N CYS A 202 21.32 -8.06 -32.66
CA CYS A 202 21.71 -7.58 -33.98
C CYS A 202 23.02 -6.77 -33.93
N ALA A 203 23.19 -5.90 -32.94
CA ALA A 203 24.42 -5.13 -32.76
C ALA A 203 25.62 -6.05 -32.47
N TYR A 204 25.43 -7.08 -31.64
CA TYR A 204 26.47 -8.06 -31.33
C TYR A 204 26.87 -8.88 -32.55
N LEU A 205 25.90 -9.35 -33.35
CA LEU A 205 26.14 -10.05 -34.62
C LEU A 205 26.87 -9.16 -35.63
N TRP A 206 26.53 -7.87 -35.70
CA TRP A 206 27.19 -6.91 -36.58
C TRP A 206 28.65 -6.67 -36.17
N MET A 207 28.90 -6.51 -34.86
CA MET A 207 30.25 -6.44 -34.30
C MET A 207 31.08 -7.68 -34.62
N LEU A 208 30.51 -8.88 -34.45
CA LEU A 208 31.18 -10.15 -34.75
C LEU A 208 31.58 -10.23 -36.24
N ARG A 209 30.69 -9.79 -37.14
CA ARG A 209 30.92 -9.78 -38.59
C ARG A 209 32.04 -8.81 -39.00
N ILE A 210 32.13 -7.64 -38.36
CA ILE A 210 33.23 -6.69 -38.58
C ILE A 210 34.55 -7.28 -38.10
N HIS A 211 34.55 -7.92 -36.93
CA HIS A 211 35.76 -8.53 -36.39
C HIS A 211 36.27 -9.67 -37.28
N CYS A 212 35.38 -10.50 -37.83
CA CYS A 212 35.75 -11.52 -38.82
C CYS A 212 36.35 -10.90 -40.10
N ARG A 213 35.75 -9.83 -40.64
CA ARG A 213 36.29 -9.11 -41.81
C ARG A 213 37.67 -8.52 -41.53
N MET A 214 37.88 -7.96 -40.34
CA MET A 214 39.18 -7.44 -39.94
C MET A 214 40.24 -8.54 -39.84
N MET A 215 39.91 -9.71 -39.28
CA MET A 215 40.84 -10.84 -39.23
C MET A 215 41.16 -11.39 -40.63
N GLU A 216 40.18 -11.43 -41.53
CA GLU A 216 40.38 -11.83 -42.92
C GLU A 216 41.39 -10.89 -43.63
N ILE A 217 41.20 -9.57 -43.50
CA ILE A 217 42.12 -8.57 -44.06
C ILE A 217 43.51 -8.66 -43.42
N ALA A 218 43.60 -8.87 -42.10
CA ALA A 218 44.86 -9.03 -41.40
C ALA A 218 45.62 -10.29 -41.86
N MET A 219 44.91 -11.41 -42.07
CA MET A 219 45.52 -12.63 -42.62
C MET A 219 46.04 -12.42 -44.04
N ILE A 220 45.28 -11.78 -44.93
CA ILE A 220 45.71 -11.50 -46.31
C ILE A 220 46.99 -10.65 -46.33
N ASN A 221 47.09 -9.66 -45.44
CA ASN A 221 48.26 -8.79 -45.36
C ASN A 221 49.51 -9.52 -44.81
N LEU A 222 49.32 -10.55 -43.98
CA LEU A 222 50.41 -11.38 -43.47
C LEU A 222 50.94 -12.37 -44.53
N THR A 223 50.08 -12.93 -45.37
CA THR A 223 50.51 -13.84 -46.45
C THR A 223 51.14 -13.12 -47.64
N GLY A 224 50.78 -11.86 -47.92
CA GLY A 224 51.37 -11.08 -49.02
C GLY A 224 52.79 -10.55 -48.79
N ARG A 225 53.40 -10.82 -47.62
CA ARG A 225 54.73 -10.36 -47.23
C ARG A 225 55.80 -11.46 -47.20
N SER A 226 55.42 -12.70 -47.53
CA SER A 226 56.33 -13.84 -47.74
C SER A 226 56.72 -13.94 -49.21
#